data_AF-A0A2U1JIA2-F1
#
_entry.id   AF-A0A2U1JIA2-F1
#
_cell.length_a   1.000
_cell.length_b   1.000
_cell.length_c   1.000
_cell.angle_alpha   90.00
_cell.angle_beta   90.00
_cell.angle_gamma   90.00
#
_symmetry.space_group_name_H-M   'P 1'
#
loop_
_entity.id
_entity.type
_entity.pdbx_description
1 polymer ?
#
loop_
_entity_poly.entity_id
_entity_poly.type
_entity_poly.pdbx_seq_one_letter_code
_entity_poly.pdbx_strand_id
1 'polypeptide(L)'
;MEKYKPAIVIAAYNRKHSLKRLLDSLAKSIYQSEVTLVISIDKSNNEDVLDIANSFEWNNGEKVILKHNQNLGLKKHILECGNLTKTYGSIILLEDDLYVSPFFYIYALDALQYYSTDTNIAGISLYAHSFNVHAKLPFTPVKEDSSVFFMQLPSSWGQAWTIEQWNNFTLWFNSDKNNNNYQTSAIPTNIASWPTSSWLKIFTKYIIENNKYFAYPYVSLTTNFGDAGVNFGRKSSYVQVVLQNIEIKYEFKKFEDANCVYDSYFEMLPSKLKLKADELSNYDFEVDLYGYKPLLNFNKPYFLTTQNCKVYEKSYGLDFKPIEFNVFEENSGVDIFLVKRADFKYNTKKLSKSILFEYYYRMPVIGELFNLLMLKIRQNIYDKIS
;
A
#
# COMPACT_ATOMS: atom_id res chain seq x y z
N MET A 1 -28.92 -2.11 -11.37
CA MET A 1 -29.04 -2.29 -9.90
C MET A 1 -27.64 -2.44 -9.36
N GLU A 2 -27.32 -1.75 -8.28
CA GLU A 2 -26.05 -1.91 -7.56
C GLU A 2 -25.92 -3.36 -7.08
N LYS A 3 -24.84 -4.07 -7.46
CA LYS A 3 -24.60 -5.47 -7.05
C LYS A 3 -24.14 -5.54 -5.59
N TYR A 4 -23.30 -4.59 -5.19
CA TYR A 4 -22.78 -4.48 -3.84
C TYR A 4 -23.20 -3.20 -3.13
N LYS A 5 -23.25 -3.29 -1.80
CA LYS A 5 -23.45 -2.18 -0.87
C LYS A 5 -22.61 -2.48 0.37
N PRO A 6 -21.35 -2.01 0.44
CA PRO A 6 -20.41 -2.48 1.43
C PRO A 6 -20.78 -2.00 2.83
N ALA A 7 -20.72 -2.91 3.80
CA ALA A 7 -20.75 -2.54 5.22
C ALA A 7 -19.40 -1.93 5.61
N ILE A 8 -19.40 -0.93 6.48
CA ILE A 8 -18.17 -0.40 7.07
C ILE A 8 -17.85 -1.25 8.29
N VAL A 9 -16.65 -1.83 8.32
CA VAL A 9 -16.16 -2.64 9.43
C VAL A 9 -14.95 -1.94 10.04
N ILE A 10 -15.01 -1.64 11.33
CA ILE A 10 -13.89 -1.11 12.10
C ILE A 10 -13.29 -2.24 12.93
N ALA A 11 -11.99 -2.49 12.76
CA ALA A 11 -11.20 -3.32 13.66
C ALA A 11 -10.55 -2.43 14.73
N ALA A 12 -11.08 -2.49 15.96
CA ALA A 12 -10.64 -1.70 17.10
C ALA A 12 -10.06 -2.57 18.22
N TYR A 13 -9.16 -1.99 19.02
CA TYR A 13 -8.57 -2.69 20.18
C TYR A 13 -8.68 -1.88 21.48
N ASN A 14 -7.71 -1.01 21.77
CA ASN A 14 -7.61 -0.32 23.06
C ASN A 14 -7.29 1.18 22.94
N ARG A 15 -7.49 1.79 21.76
CA ARG A 15 -7.15 3.18 21.47
C ARG A 15 -8.38 4.08 21.34
N LYS A 16 -8.95 4.52 22.46
CA LYS A 16 -10.20 5.30 22.49
C LYS A 16 -10.17 6.59 21.67
N HIS A 17 -9.06 7.34 21.71
CA HIS A 17 -8.92 8.59 20.95
C HIS A 17 -8.80 8.35 19.45
N SER A 18 -8.14 7.26 19.06
CA SER A 18 -8.02 6.82 17.67
C SER A 18 -9.40 6.43 17.13
N LEU A 19 -10.12 5.53 17.83
CA LEU A 19 -11.47 5.14 17.45
C LEU A 19 -12.41 6.35 17.37
N LYS A 20 -12.41 7.23 18.37
CA LYS A 20 -13.25 8.43 18.35
C LYS A 20 -12.97 9.28 17.11
N ARG A 21 -11.69 9.51 16.77
CA ARG A 21 -11.30 10.29 15.59
C ARG A 21 -11.81 9.65 14.30
N LEU A 22 -11.72 8.32 14.17
CA LEU A 22 -12.24 7.60 13.02
C LEU A 22 -13.77 7.75 12.93
N LEU A 23 -14.50 7.51 14.02
CA LEU A 23 -15.96 7.66 14.08
C LEU A 23 -16.41 9.09 13.75
N ASP A 24 -15.71 10.11 14.27
CA ASP A 24 -15.99 11.51 13.96
C ASP A 24 -15.81 11.82 12.46
N SER A 25 -14.88 11.16 11.77
CA SER A 25 -14.68 11.31 10.31
C SER A 25 -15.73 10.55 9.50
N LEU A 26 -16.15 9.38 9.95
CA LEU A 26 -17.25 8.61 9.34
C LEU A 26 -18.57 9.38 9.43
N ALA A 27 -18.88 9.99 10.58
CA ALA A 27 -20.09 10.79 10.77
C ALA A 27 -20.19 12.00 9.81
N LYS A 28 -19.05 12.47 9.29
CA LYS A 28 -18.97 13.61 8.35
C LYS A 28 -18.85 13.19 6.88
N SER A 29 -18.88 11.88 6.62
CA SER A 29 -18.73 11.35 5.27
C SER A 29 -20.05 11.33 4.51
N ILE A 30 -19.95 11.22 3.18
CA ILE A 30 -21.08 11.26 2.27
C ILE A 30 -21.48 9.83 1.90
N TYR A 31 -22.77 9.54 2.07
CA TYR A 31 -23.37 8.24 1.79
C TYR A 31 -24.55 8.42 0.83
N GLN A 32 -24.64 7.56 -0.18
CA GLN A 32 -25.73 7.58 -1.16
C GLN A 32 -26.97 6.79 -0.71
N SER A 33 -26.83 5.95 0.31
CA SER A 33 -27.92 5.20 0.95
C SER A 33 -27.53 4.78 2.37
N GLU A 34 -28.45 4.17 3.13
CA GLU A 34 -28.15 3.69 4.49
C GLU A 34 -27.01 2.67 4.52
N VAL A 35 -26.00 2.82 5.36
CA VAL A 35 -24.83 1.95 5.45
C VAL A 35 -24.78 1.29 6.82
N THR A 36 -24.61 -0.04 6.85
CA THR A 36 -24.33 -0.75 8.10
C THR A 36 -22.90 -0.44 8.58
N LEU A 37 -22.77 -0.01 9.82
CA LEU A 37 -21.51 0.17 10.53
C LEU A 37 -21.33 -0.97 11.55
N VAL A 38 -20.26 -1.74 11.41
CA VAL A 38 -19.85 -2.78 12.35
C VAL A 38 -18.59 -2.34 13.07
N ILE A 39 -18.64 -2.22 14.40
CA ILE A 39 -17.48 -1.93 15.24
C ILE A 39 -17.07 -3.23 15.93
N SER A 40 -16.02 -3.89 15.42
CA SER A 40 -15.47 -5.10 16.01
C SER A 40 -14.32 -4.76 16.95
N ILE A 41 -14.49 -5.10 18.23
CA ILE A 41 -13.58 -4.72 19.32
C ILE A 41 -12.91 -5.99 19.85
N ASP A 42 -11.60 -6.10 19.63
CA ASP A 42 -10.80 -7.18 20.21
C ASP A 42 -10.64 -6.98 21.73
N LYS A 43 -10.56 -8.08 22.48
CA LYS A 43 -10.60 -8.02 23.95
C LYS A 43 -9.36 -7.34 24.50
N SER A 44 -9.56 -6.22 25.18
CA SER A 44 -8.54 -5.55 26.00
C SER A 44 -8.93 -5.55 27.49
N ASN A 45 -8.00 -5.10 28.35
CA ASN A 45 -8.26 -4.92 29.79
C ASN A 45 -9.02 -3.63 30.10
N ASN A 46 -9.27 -2.78 29.10
CA ASN A 46 -9.96 -1.51 29.22
C ASN A 46 -11.24 -1.52 28.37
N GLU A 47 -12.34 -1.01 28.93
CA GLU A 47 -13.65 -0.90 28.29
C GLU A 47 -13.89 0.47 27.64
N ASP A 48 -12.97 1.43 27.76
CA ASP A 48 -13.07 2.78 27.17
C ASP A 48 -13.45 2.76 25.67
N VAL A 49 -12.89 1.82 24.90
CA VAL A 49 -13.20 1.67 23.46
C VAL A 49 -14.64 1.20 23.24
N LEU A 50 -15.13 0.30 24.10
CA LEU A 50 -16.52 -0.14 24.07
C LEU A 50 -17.48 0.98 24.45
N ASP A 51 -17.13 1.80 25.45
CA ASP A 51 -17.94 2.95 25.85
C ASP A 51 -18.06 3.99 24.73
N ILE A 52 -16.95 4.27 24.02
CA ILE A 52 -16.97 5.13 22.82
C ILE A 52 -17.83 4.51 21.71
N ALA A 53 -17.74 3.21 21.45
CA ALA A 53 -18.54 2.54 20.43
C ALA A 53 -20.05 2.55 20.77
N ASN A 54 -20.39 2.31 22.04
CA ASN A 54 -21.77 2.32 22.53
C ASN A 54 -22.39 3.71 22.43
N SER A 55 -21.67 4.74 22.90
CA SER A 55 -22.14 6.13 22.94
C SER A 55 -22.21 6.81 21.57
N PHE A 56 -21.49 6.32 20.57
CA PHE A 56 -21.51 6.90 19.23
C PHE A 56 -22.85 6.69 18.52
N GLU A 57 -23.54 7.76 18.13
CA GLU A 57 -24.78 7.69 17.35
C GLU A 57 -24.47 7.58 15.86
N TRP A 58 -25.01 6.54 15.22
CA TRP A 58 -24.85 6.32 13.78
C TRP A 58 -26.16 6.65 13.06
N ASN A 59 -26.18 7.81 12.40
CA ASN A 59 -27.38 8.34 11.75
C ASN A 59 -27.49 7.95 10.26
N ASN A 60 -26.55 7.15 9.76
CA ASN A 60 -26.52 6.75 8.35
C ASN A 60 -26.92 5.29 8.14
N GLY A 61 -27.53 4.59 9.11
CA GLY A 61 -27.98 3.19 8.95
C GLY A 61 -27.89 2.37 10.23
N GLU A 62 -27.75 1.05 10.10
CA GLU A 62 -27.62 0.13 11.22
C GLU A 62 -26.23 0.23 11.89
N LYS A 63 -26.18 0.21 13.23
CA LYS A 63 -24.93 0.10 14.01
C LYS A 63 -24.89 -1.25 14.74
N VAL A 64 -23.84 -2.02 14.48
CA VAL A 64 -23.58 -3.32 15.13
C VAL A 64 -22.26 -3.24 15.91
N ILE A 65 -22.25 -3.69 17.15
CA ILE A 65 -21.04 -3.78 17.98
C ILE A 65 -20.73 -5.25 18.21
N LEU A 66 -19.53 -5.69 17.79
CA LEU A 66 -19.04 -7.04 17.97
C LEU A 66 -17.91 -7.03 18.99
N LYS A 67 -18.21 -7.39 20.24
CA LYS A 67 -17.21 -7.50 21.31
C LYS A 67 -16.67 -8.92 21.40
N HIS A 68 -15.35 -9.07 21.32
CA HIS A 68 -14.69 -10.36 21.49
C HIS A 68 -14.46 -10.69 22.97
N ASN A 69 -14.66 -11.96 23.34
CA ASN A 69 -14.51 -12.43 24.73
C ASN A 69 -13.04 -12.74 25.10
N GLN A 70 -12.18 -12.94 24.10
CA GLN A 70 -10.76 -13.24 24.25
C GLN A 70 -9.95 -12.36 23.31
N ASN A 71 -8.68 -12.12 23.63
CA ASN A 71 -7.79 -11.35 22.77
C ASN A 71 -7.38 -12.23 21.59
N LEU A 72 -7.91 -11.93 20.41
CA LEU A 72 -7.65 -12.66 19.18
C LEU A 72 -6.27 -12.35 18.60
N GLY A 73 -5.79 -11.14 18.85
CA GLY A 73 -4.61 -10.57 18.20
C GLY A 73 -4.90 -10.17 16.75
N LEU A 74 -4.05 -9.27 16.23
CA LEU A 74 -4.28 -8.57 14.96
C LEU A 74 -4.67 -9.49 13.80
N LYS A 75 -3.91 -10.57 13.55
CA LYS A 75 -4.17 -11.45 12.41
C LYS A 75 -5.55 -12.10 12.48
N LYS A 76 -5.88 -12.73 13.61
CA LYS A 76 -7.15 -13.45 13.73
C LYS A 76 -8.32 -12.48 13.70
N HIS A 77 -8.18 -11.32 14.37
CA HIS A 77 -9.21 -10.28 14.36
C HIS A 77 -9.51 -9.73 12.98
N ILE A 78 -8.48 -9.43 12.17
CA ILE A 78 -8.66 -8.97 10.78
C ILE A 78 -9.28 -10.05 9.91
N LEU A 79 -8.90 -11.32 10.06
CA LEU A 79 -9.52 -12.43 9.33
C LEU A 79 -11.01 -12.60 9.69
N GLU A 80 -11.37 -12.46 10.97
CA GLU A 80 -12.77 -12.48 11.40
C GLU A 80 -13.56 -11.29 10.86
N CYS A 81 -12.97 -10.10 10.83
CA CYS A 81 -13.57 -8.93 10.18
C CYS A 81 -13.78 -9.15 8.68
N GLY A 82 -12.79 -9.71 7.97
CA GLY A 82 -12.90 -10.05 6.56
C GLY A 82 -14.02 -11.06 6.26
N ASN A 83 -14.26 -12.01 7.17
CA ASN A 83 -15.34 -12.99 7.05
C ASN A 83 -16.75 -12.35 7.07
N LEU A 84 -16.90 -11.10 7.52
CA LEU A 84 -18.17 -10.38 7.44
C LEU A 84 -18.61 -10.11 5.98
N THR A 85 -17.71 -10.26 5.00
CA THR A 85 -18.12 -10.33 3.58
C THR A 85 -19.17 -11.42 3.33
N LYS A 86 -19.21 -12.51 4.12
CA LYS A 86 -20.22 -13.58 3.98
C LYS A 86 -21.61 -13.11 4.40
N THR A 87 -21.68 -12.16 5.32
CA THR A 87 -22.93 -11.57 5.81
C THR A 87 -23.39 -10.44 4.91
N TYR A 88 -22.48 -9.55 4.52
CA TYR A 88 -22.83 -8.29 3.84
C TYR A 88 -22.56 -8.29 2.32
N GLY A 89 -22.00 -9.38 1.77
CA GLY A 89 -21.60 -9.49 0.36
C GLY A 89 -20.33 -8.69 0.00
N SER A 90 -20.08 -7.56 0.67
CA SER A 90 -18.87 -6.75 0.54
C SER A 90 -18.64 -5.92 1.80
N ILE A 91 -17.39 -5.54 2.08
CA ILE A 91 -17.04 -4.69 3.22
C ILE A 91 -15.99 -3.65 2.85
N ILE A 92 -15.96 -2.56 3.62
CA ILE A 92 -14.84 -1.63 3.77
C ILE A 92 -14.25 -1.87 5.17
N LEU A 93 -13.02 -2.37 5.26
CA LEU A 93 -12.33 -2.60 6.52
C LEU A 93 -11.39 -1.43 6.84
N LEU A 94 -11.55 -0.86 8.04
CA LEU A 94 -10.79 0.25 8.58
C LEU A 94 -10.17 -0.15 9.94
N GLU A 95 -8.89 0.15 10.14
CA GLU A 95 -8.26 0.06 11.46
C GLU A 95 -8.56 1.32 12.29
N ASP A 96 -8.58 1.21 13.63
CA ASP A 96 -8.99 2.30 14.52
C ASP A 96 -8.08 3.55 14.52
N ASP A 97 -6.88 3.50 13.92
CA ASP A 97 -5.96 4.64 13.80
C ASP A 97 -6.09 5.44 12.51
N LEU A 98 -7.06 5.10 11.67
CA LEU A 98 -7.31 5.81 10.42
C LEU A 98 -8.16 7.08 10.61
N TYR A 99 -8.17 7.88 9.57
CA TYR A 99 -9.14 8.94 9.31
C TYR A 99 -9.57 8.83 7.85
N VAL A 100 -10.86 9.00 7.57
CA VAL A 100 -11.42 8.89 6.21
C VAL A 100 -11.70 10.25 5.59
N SER A 101 -11.49 10.35 4.28
CA SER A 101 -12.04 11.41 3.43
C SER A 101 -13.58 11.36 3.46
N PRO A 102 -14.30 12.49 3.36
CA PRO A 102 -15.75 12.47 3.20
C PRO A 102 -16.24 11.65 1.99
N PHE A 103 -15.39 11.42 0.99
CA PHE A 103 -15.72 10.73 -0.26
C PHE A 103 -15.33 9.25 -0.26
N PHE A 104 -14.77 8.73 0.83
CA PHE A 104 -14.20 7.37 0.87
C PHE A 104 -15.22 6.28 0.50
N TYR A 105 -16.48 6.45 0.92
CA TYR A 105 -17.51 5.44 0.72
C TYR A 105 -17.93 5.36 -0.75
N ILE A 106 -18.13 6.51 -1.41
CA ILE A 106 -18.49 6.59 -2.82
C ILE A 106 -17.39 5.94 -3.67
N TYR A 107 -16.12 6.28 -3.42
CA TYR A 107 -14.99 5.65 -4.09
C TYR A 107 -14.99 4.13 -3.92
N ALA A 108 -15.13 3.65 -2.68
CA ALA A 108 -15.10 2.23 -2.38
C ALA A 108 -16.25 1.48 -3.07
N LEU A 109 -17.46 2.05 -3.03
CA LEU A 109 -18.63 1.51 -3.68
C LEU A 109 -18.39 1.40 -5.20
N ASP A 110 -18.04 2.49 -5.86
CA ASP A 110 -17.87 2.52 -7.31
C ASP A 110 -16.75 1.55 -7.76
N ALA A 111 -15.63 1.53 -7.04
CA ALA A 111 -14.50 0.63 -7.34
C ALA A 111 -14.86 -0.84 -7.11
N LEU A 112 -15.57 -1.17 -6.01
CA LEU A 112 -16.02 -2.55 -5.76
C LEU A 112 -16.98 -3.02 -6.84
N GLN A 113 -17.93 -2.17 -7.27
CA GLN A 113 -18.85 -2.53 -8.35
C GLN A 113 -18.09 -2.83 -9.64
N TYR A 114 -17.17 -1.93 -10.02
CA TYR A 114 -16.42 -2.01 -11.26
C TYR A 114 -15.51 -3.24 -11.32
N TYR A 115 -14.76 -3.52 -10.25
CA TYR A 115 -13.76 -4.61 -10.22
C TYR A 115 -14.28 -5.95 -9.70
N SER A 116 -15.56 -6.05 -9.36
CA SER A 116 -16.12 -7.25 -8.71
C SER A 116 -15.94 -8.56 -9.46
N THR A 117 -15.91 -8.51 -10.80
CA THR A 117 -15.73 -9.67 -11.67
C THR A 117 -14.32 -9.81 -12.24
N ASP A 118 -13.43 -8.85 -11.99
CA ASP A 118 -12.06 -8.90 -12.51
C ASP A 118 -11.21 -9.81 -11.63
N THR A 119 -10.88 -10.99 -12.17
CA THR A 119 -10.12 -12.01 -11.43
C THR A 119 -8.67 -11.60 -11.14
N ASN A 120 -8.15 -10.56 -11.79
CA ASN A 120 -6.82 -10.03 -11.49
C ASN A 120 -6.81 -9.19 -10.21
N ILE A 121 -7.97 -8.71 -9.76
CA ILE A 121 -8.08 -7.79 -8.62
C ILE A 121 -8.42 -8.57 -7.35
N ALA A 122 -7.53 -8.48 -6.36
CA ALA A 122 -7.68 -9.11 -5.05
C ALA A 122 -8.34 -8.19 -4.00
N GLY A 123 -8.48 -6.91 -4.29
CA GLY A 123 -9.11 -5.93 -3.40
C GLY A 123 -8.90 -4.50 -3.86
N ILE A 124 -9.56 -3.57 -3.17
CA ILE A 124 -9.47 -2.13 -3.40
C ILE A 124 -8.75 -1.51 -2.20
N SER A 125 -7.77 -0.65 -2.46
CA SER A 125 -7.17 0.20 -1.43
C SER A 125 -7.92 1.52 -1.33
N LEU A 126 -8.05 2.05 -0.12
CA LEU A 126 -8.42 3.45 0.16
C LEU A 126 -7.19 4.31 0.45
N TYR A 127 -6.07 3.67 0.75
CA TYR A 127 -4.80 4.33 1.00
C TYR A 127 -4.00 4.47 -0.30
N ALA A 128 -3.43 5.65 -0.55
CA ALA A 128 -2.46 5.87 -1.62
C ALA A 128 -1.04 5.85 -1.06
N HIS A 129 -0.17 4.96 -1.54
CA HIS A 129 1.23 5.02 -1.16
C HIS A 129 1.89 6.28 -1.73
N SER A 130 2.48 7.10 -0.86
CA SER A 130 3.40 8.19 -1.24
C SER A 130 4.87 7.82 -1.02
N PHE A 131 5.13 6.58 -0.62
CA PHE A 131 6.42 6.13 -0.13
C PHE A 131 6.63 4.64 -0.39
N ASN A 132 7.75 4.29 -1.03
CA ASN A 132 8.21 2.91 -1.17
C ASN A 132 8.79 2.43 0.17
N VAL A 133 8.01 1.60 0.87
CA VAL A 133 8.34 1.09 2.21
C VAL A 133 9.58 0.19 2.23
N HIS A 134 10.00 -0.33 1.07
CA HIS A 134 11.16 -1.21 0.91
C HIS A 134 12.44 -0.40 0.73
N ALA A 135 12.44 0.47 -0.28
CA ALA A 135 13.59 1.30 -0.64
C ALA A 135 13.81 2.48 0.32
N LYS A 136 12.76 2.85 1.08
CA LYS A 136 12.71 4.04 1.94
C LYS A 136 12.85 5.36 1.18
N LEU A 137 12.21 5.43 0.02
CA LEU A 137 12.21 6.58 -0.87
C LEU A 137 10.76 6.97 -1.21
N PRO A 138 10.48 8.24 -1.54
CA PRO A 138 9.17 8.66 -2.03
C PRO A 138 8.72 7.81 -3.23
N PHE A 139 7.42 7.57 -3.30
CA PHE A 139 6.77 6.92 -4.43
C PHE A 139 5.71 7.84 -5.01
N THR A 140 5.73 7.96 -6.32
CA THR A 140 4.73 8.71 -7.08
C THR A 140 4.46 7.89 -8.32
N PRO A 141 3.29 7.24 -8.44
CA PRO A 141 2.98 6.45 -9.61
C PRO A 141 2.82 7.38 -10.83
N VAL A 142 3.22 6.90 -12.00
CA VAL A 142 2.83 7.48 -13.29
C VAL A 142 1.31 7.64 -13.33
N LYS A 143 0.84 8.84 -13.69
CA LYS A 143 -0.57 9.16 -13.81
C LYS A 143 -1.08 8.77 -15.20
N GLU A 144 -2.21 8.07 -15.24
CA GLU A 144 -2.98 7.84 -16.46
C GLU A 144 -4.43 8.35 -16.31
N ASP A 145 -5.20 8.24 -17.39
CA ASP A 145 -6.66 8.48 -17.49
C ASP A 145 -7.46 7.39 -16.77
N SER A 146 -7.12 7.20 -15.50
CA SER A 146 -7.80 6.33 -14.54
C SER A 146 -7.72 6.98 -13.17
N SER A 147 -8.74 6.75 -12.35
CA SER A 147 -8.76 7.10 -10.94
C SER A 147 -7.90 6.17 -10.09
N VAL A 148 -7.50 5.02 -10.65
CA VAL A 148 -6.66 4.02 -9.96
C VAL A 148 -5.47 3.56 -10.80
N PHE A 149 -4.44 3.09 -10.10
CA PHE A 149 -3.34 2.28 -10.63
C PHE A 149 -3.30 0.95 -9.88
N PHE A 150 -2.51 -0.02 -10.36
CA PHE A 150 -2.49 -1.36 -9.79
C PHE A 150 -1.15 -1.70 -9.17
N MET A 151 -1.17 -2.36 -8.01
CA MET A 151 0.05 -2.85 -7.36
C MET A 151 -0.10 -4.30 -6.93
N GLN A 152 0.96 -5.09 -7.09
CA GLN A 152 1.08 -6.42 -6.47
C GLN A 152 1.51 -6.31 -5.00
N LEU A 153 0.80 -5.44 -4.26
CA LEU A 153 0.96 -5.24 -2.83
C LEU A 153 -0.44 -5.06 -2.22
N PRO A 154 -0.78 -5.68 -1.07
CA PRO A 154 -2.07 -5.45 -0.45
C PRO A 154 -2.05 -4.18 0.41
N SER A 155 -3.23 -3.59 0.62
CA SER A 155 -3.41 -2.46 1.54
C SER A 155 -3.87 -2.91 2.93
N SER A 156 -3.40 -2.22 3.97
CA SER A 156 -3.84 -2.41 5.36
C SER A 156 -4.41 -1.15 6.01
N TRP A 157 -4.32 0.01 5.36
CA TRP A 157 -4.73 1.30 5.93
C TRP A 157 -6.01 1.81 5.30
N GLY A 158 -6.96 0.91 5.12
CA GLY A 158 -8.22 1.13 4.43
C GLY A 158 -8.26 0.28 3.18
N GLN A 159 -9.10 -0.74 3.22
CA GLN A 159 -9.23 -1.71 2.15
C GLN A 159 -10.67 -2.18 2.03
N ALA A 160 -11.07 -2.58 0.84
CA ALA A 160 -12.40 -3.07 0.57
C ALA A 160 -12.35 -4.36 -0.24
N TRP A 161 -13.28 -5.28 0.07
CA TRP A 161 -13.39 -6.56 -0.59
C TRP A 161 -14.84 -6.92 -0.90
N THR A 162 -15.04 -7.57 -2.04
CA THR A 162 -16.23 -8.38 -2.29
C THR A 162 -16.08 -9.76 -1.65
N ILE A 163 -17.21 -10.47 -1.48
CA ILE A 163 -17.24 -11.85 -1.02
C ILE A 163 -16.43 -12.78 -1.94
N GLU A 164 -16.45 -12.55 -3.25
CA GLU A 164 -15.67 -13.34 -4.20
C GLU A 164 -14.17 -13.13 -4.02
N GLN A 165 -13.72 -11.88 -3.86
CA GLN A 165 -12.31 -11.55 -3.59
C GLN A 165 -11.84 -12.19 -2.27
N TRP A 166 -12.64 -12.05 -1.20
CA TRP A 166 -12.32 -12.63 0.10
C TRP A 166 -12.33 -14.17 0.10
N ASN A 167 -13.30 -14.78 -0.59
CA ASN A 167 -13.36 -16.24 -0.74
C ASN A 167 -12.14 -16.79 -1.48
N ASN A 168 -11.66 -16.11 -2.53
CA ASN A 168 -10.44 -16.52 -3.22
C ASN A 168 -9.22 -16.50 -2.29
N PHE A 169 -9.09 -15.47 -1.44
CA PHE A 169 -8.02 -15.40 -0.44
C PHE A 169 -8.17 -16.52 0.60
N THR A 170 -9.35 -16.70 1.17
CA THR A 170 -9.57 -17.70 2.24
C THR A 170 -9.42 -19.14 1.74
N LEU A 171 -9.81 -19.45 0.51
CA LEU A 171 -9.56 -20.75 -0.12
C LEU A 171 -8.05 -21.02 -0.24
N TRP A 172 -7.27 -20.03 -0.71
CA TRP A 172 -5.81 -20.15 -0.76
C TRP A 172 -5.20 -20.25 0.65
N PHE A 173 -5.68 -19.43 1.60
CA PHE A 173 -5.19 -19.38 2.97
C PHE A 173 -5.33 -20.71 3.71
N ASN A 174 -6.40 -21.46 3.43
CA ASN A 174 -6.67 -22.78 4.01
C ASN A 174 -6.08 -23.94 3.20
N SER A 175 -5.38 -23.67 2.10
CA SER A 175 -4.73 -24.69 1.27
C SER A 175 -3.28 -24.93 1.68
N ASP A 176 -2.69 -26.05 1.24
CA ASP A 176 -1.27 -26.38 1.46
C ASP A 176 -0.29 -25.35 0.86
N LYS A 177 -0.77 -24.48 -0.05
CA LYS A 177 0.02 -23.39 -0.63
C LYS A 177 0.42 -22.35 0.42
N ASN A 178 -0.42 -22.13 1.44
CA ASN A 178 -0.10 -21.25 2.58
C ASN A 178 0.84 -21.93 3.58
N ASN A 179 1.98 -22.44 3.08
CA ASN A 179 3.08 -22.92 3.89
C ASN A 179 3.96 -21.76 4.38
N ASN A 180 4.88 -22.04 5.30
CA ASN A 180 5.82 -21.05 5.83
C ASN A 180 6.99 -20.73 4.88
N ASN A 181 6.91 -21.07 3.59
CA ASN A 181 7.92 -20.68 2.61
C ASN A 181 7.65 -19.26 2.09
N TYR A 182 8.57 -18.34 2.39
CA TYR A 182 8.59 -16.96 1.89
C TYR A 182 9.89 -16.66 1.11
N GLN A 183 10.68 -17.68 0.79
CA GLN A 183 11.97 -17.56 0.09
C GLN A 183 11.78 -17.50 -1.43
N THR A 184 11.00 -16.53 -1.90
CA THR A 184 10.82 -16.28 -3.33
C THR A 184 11.36 -14.91 -3.66
N SER A 185 11.97 -14.77 -4.84
CA SER A 185 12.54 -13.50 -5.32
C SER A 185 11.48 -12.42 -5.48
N ALA A 186 10.22 -12.79 -5.65
CA ALA A 186 9.10 -11.87 -5.82
C ALA A 186 8.57 -11.28 -4.50
N ILE A 187 8.88 -11.87 -3.34
CA ILE A 187 8.50 -11.32 -2.04
C ILE A 187 9.63 -10.42 -1.53
N PRO A 188 9.39 -9.10 -1.30
CA PRO A 188 10.39 -8.22 -0.74
C PRO A 188 10.99 -8.75 0.57
N THR A 189 12.31 -8.67 0.70
CA THR A 189 13.04 -9.30 1.82
C THR A 189 12.58 -8.80 3.19
N ASN A 190 12.22 -7.53 3.31
CA ASN A 190 11.64 -6.98 4.54
C ASN A 190 10.27 -7.63 4.87
N ILE A 191 9.38 -7.83 3.89
CA ILE A 191 8.11 -8.54 4.11
C ILE A 191 8.36 -10.00 4.49
N ALA A 192 9.28 -10.67 3.80
CA ALA A 192 9.66 -12.04 4.14
C ALA A 192 10.15 -12.16 5.60
N SER A 193 10.78 -11.11 6.14
CA SER A 193 11.25 -11.06 7.54
C SER A 193 10.18 -10.75 8.59
N TRP A 194 8.99 -10.26 8.19
CA TRP A 194 7.91 -9.96 9.13
C TRP A 194 7.42 -11.21 9.88
N PRO A 195 6.89 -11.07 11.11
CA PRO A 195 6.38 -12.21 11.86
C PRO A 195 5.20 -12.87 11.13
N THR A 196 5.01 -14.18 11.33
CA THR A 196 3.86 -14.94 10.76
C THR A 196 2.52 -14.54 11.39
N SER A 197 2.54 -13.70 12.43
CA SER A 197 1.37 -13.00 12.96
C SER A 197 0.98 -11.75 12.15
N SER A 198 1.76 -11.36 11.13
CA SER A 198 1.36 -10.32 10.19
C SER A 198 0.42 -10.90 9.14
N TRP A 199 -0.83 -10.45 9.13
CA TRP A 199 -1.80 -10.85 8.09
C TRP A 199 -1.39 -10.30 6.72
N LEU A 200 -0.81 -9.10 6.66
CA LEU A 200 -0.38 -8.46 5.42
C LEU A 200 0.75 -9.24 4.75
N LYS A 201 1.67 -9.84 5.53
CA LYS A 201 2.70 -10.77 5.01
C LYS A 201 2.07 -11.95 4.27
N ILE A 202 1.03 -12.55 4.86
CA ILE A 202 0.35 -13.72 4.30
C ILE A 202 -0.44 -13.31 3.05
N PHE A 203 -1.15 -12.19 3.10
CA PHE A 203 -1.89 -11.67 1.95
C PHE A 203 -0.95 -11.28 0.79
N THR A 204 0.22 -10.73 1.09
CA THR A 204 1.25 -10.41 0.08
C THR A 204 1.70 -11.68 -0.66
N LYS A 205 1.91 -12.78 0.08
CA LYS A 205 2.23 -14.07 -0.54
C LYS A 205 1.10 -14.55 -1.46
N TYR A 206 -0.15 -14.47 -1.00
CA TYR A 206 -1.33 -14.83 -1.79
C TYR A 206 -1.38 -14.10 -3.14
N ILE A 207 -1.26 -12.77 -3.13
CA ILE A 207 -1.37 -11.99 -4.37
C ILE A 207 -0.21 -12.28 -5.32
N ILE A 208 1.01 -12.47 -4.83
CA ILE A 208 2.18 -12.77 -5.65
C ILE A 208 2.04 -14.16 -6.29
N GLU A 209 1.70 -15.19 -5.50
CA GLU A 209 1.57 -16.57 -6.01
C GLU A 209 0.44 -16.74 -7.02
N ASN A 210 -0.57 -15.88 -6.97
CA ASN A 210 -1.73 -15.94 -7.87
C ASN A 210 -1.73 -14.80 -8.91
N ASN A 211 -0.63 -14.06 -9.04
CA ASN A 211 -0.48 -12.91 -9.94
C ASN A 211 -1.67 -11.93 -9.88
N LYS A 212 -2.06 -11.54 -8.67
CA LYS A 212 -3.16 -10.61 -8.40
C LYS A 212 -2.66 -9.24 -7.95
N TYR A 213 -3.53 -8.26 -8.03
CA TYR A 213 -3.23 -6.85 -7.77
C TYR A 213 -4.32 -6.21 -6.90
N PHE A 214 -3.98 -5.14 -6.21
CA PHE A 214 -4.94 -4.22 -5.62
C PHE A 214 -5.10 -3.00 -6.52
N ALA A 215 -6.32 -2.47 -6.60
CA ALA A 215 -6.58 -1.16 -7.20
C ALA A 215 -6.31 -0.07 -6.16
N TYR A 216 -5.36 0.81 -6.44
CA TYR A 216 -4.94 1.91 -5.58
C TYR A 216 -5.38 3.27 -6.14
N PRO A 217 -5.93 4.17 -5.33
CA PRO A 217 -6.26 5.51 -5.78
C PRO A 217 -4.99 6.36 -5.89
N TYR A 218 -4.98 7.32 -6.81
CA TYR A 218 -3.87 8.27 -6.92
C TYR A 218 -3.79 9.28 -5.77
N VAL A 219 -4.93 9.64 -5.19
CA VAL A 219 -5.04 10.51 -4.00
C VAL A 219 -5.74 9.69 -2.92
N SER A 220 -5.24 9.73 -1.70
CA SER A 220 -5.72 8.84 -0.65
C SER A 220 -7.11 9.20 -0.17
N LEU A 221 -7.93 8.19 0.14
CA LEU A 221 -9.25 8.32 0.78
C LEU A 221 -9.17 8.00 2.28
N THR A 222 -8.05 7.44 2.73
CA THR A 222 -7.72 7.23 4.15
C THR A 222 -6.32 7.74 4.47
N THR A 223 -6.07 8.13 5.71
CA THR A 223 -4.70 8.39 6.21
C THR A 223 -4.53 7.74 7.56
N ASN A 224 -3.36 7.16 7.80
CA ASN A 224 -3.01 6.59 9.09
C ASN A 224 -2.35 7.65 9.97
N PHE A 225 -2.78 7.79 11.22
CA PHE A 225 -2.21 8.79 12.16
C PHE A 225 -0.91 8.34 12.84
N GLY A 226 -0.44 7.12 12.52
CA GLY A 226 0.73 6.49 13.08
C GLY A 226 0.68 6.41 14.60
N ASP A 227 -0.51 6.26 15.19
CA ASP A 227 -0.68 6.18 16.63
C ASP A 227 0.08 4.97 17.18
N ALA A 228 0.60 5.08 18.41
CA ALA A 228 1.39 3.99 19.00
C ALA A 228 0.57 2.69 19.02
N GLY A 229 1.22 1.57 18.69
CA GLY A 229 0.58 0.27 18.50
C GLY A 229 1.60 -0.82 18.16
N VAL A 230 1.14 -1.93 17.58
CA VAL A 230 2.00 -3.10 17.28
C VAL A 230 3.19 -2.74 16.37
N ASN A 231 3.00 -1.81 15.44
CA ASN A 231 4.01 -1.44 14.44
C ASN A 231 4.79 -0.15 14.74
N PHE A 232 4.26 0.72 15.63
CA PHE A 232 4.86 2.01 15.96
C PHE A 232 5.01 2.16 17.47
N GLY A 233 6.25 2.31 17.96
CA GLY A 233 6.51 2.57 19.38
C GLY A 233 6.15 3.98 19.85
N ARG A 234 5.99 4.93 18.91
CA ARG A 234 5.63 6.34 19.15
C ARG A 234 4.80 6.88 17.99
N LYS A 235 4.01 7.92 18.26
CA LYS A 235 3.23 8.62 17.24
C LYS A 235 4.15 9.10 16.10
N SER A 236 3.79 8.83 14.86
CA SER A 236 4.60 9.19 13.69
C SER A 236 3.74 9.69 12.53
N SER A 237 4.14 10.78 11.89
CA SER A 237 3.53 11.26 10.65
C SER A 237 4.04 10.56 9.40
N TYR A 238 4.98 9.62 9.54
CA TYR A 238 5.63 8.94 8.42
C TYR A 238 4.68 8.19 7.49
N VAL A 239 3.54 7.75 8.00
CA VAL A 239 2.49 7.02 7.26
C VAL A 239 1.29 7.89 6.90
N GLN A 240 1.38 9.19 7.17
CA GLN A 240 0.35 10.14 6.77
C GLN A 240 0.51 10.52 5.30
N VAL A 241 -0.62 10.62 4.61
CA VAL A 241 -0.67 10.94 3.18
C VAL A 241 -1.71 12.00 2.90
N VAL A 242 -1.60 12.61 1.72
CA VAL A 242 -2.58 13.60 1.26
C VAL A 242 -3.94 12.92 1.10
N LEU A 243 -4.96 13.50 1.72
CA LEU A 243 -6.34 13.07 1.62
C LEU A 243 -7.08 13.84 0.52
N GLN A 244 -7.89 13.13 -0.25
CA GLN A 244 -8.87 13.74 -1.13
C GLN A 244 -9.91 14.47 -0.29
N ASN A 245 -10.16 15.74 -0.59
CA ASN A 245 -11.12 16.58 0.11
C ASN A 245 -12.13 17.26 -0.84
N ILE A 246 -12.16 16.85 -2.10
CA ILE A 246 -13.09 17.32 -3.12
C ILE A 246 -13.83 16.13 -3.74
N GLU A 247 -15.05 16.38 -4.21
CA GLU A 247 -15.79 15.42 -5.00
C GLU A 247 -15.17 15.33 -6.40
N ILE A 248 -14.94 14.11 -6.87
CA ILE A 248 -14.51 13.85 -8.25
C ILE A 248 -15.34 12.70 -8.81
N LYS A 249 -15.52 12.70 -10.13
CA LYS A 249 -16.05 11.54 -10.83
C LYS A 249 -14.94 10.50 -10.96
N TYR A 250 -15.20 9.27 -10.51
CA TYR A 250 -14.26 8.18 -10.66
C TYR A 250 -14.38 7.53 -12.05
N GLU A 251 -13.24 7.38 -12.72
CA GLU A 251 -13.11 6.70 -14.01
C GLU A 251 -12.17 5.53 -13.82
N PHE A 252 -12.64 4.32 -14.09
CA PHE A 252 -11.88 3.10 -13.89
C PHE A 252 -11.54 2.45 -15.23
N LYS A 253 -10.36 1.83 -15.29
CA LYS A 253 -9.96 0.97 -16.40
C LYS A 253 -9.98 -0.48 -15.99
N LYS A 254 -10.25 -1.37 -16.94
CA LYS A 254 -10.01 -2.80 -16.74
C LYS A 254 -8.51 -3.04 -16.53
N PHE A 255 -8.17 -4.11 -15.81
CA PHE A 255 -6.77 -4.44 -15.56
C PHE A 255 -5.94 -4.64 -16.85
N GLU A 256 -6.55 -5.25 -17.87
CA GLU A 256 -5.91 -5.50 -19.18
C GLU A 256 -5.48 -4.20 -19.89
N ASP A 257 -6.31 -3.15 -19.79
CA ASP A 257 -6.13 -1.85 -20.45
C ASP A 257 -5.29 -0.86 -19.64
N ALA A 258 -4.96 -1.20 -18.38
CA ALA A 258 -4.23 -0.31 -17.48
C ALA A 258 -2.75 -0.24 -17.84
N ASN A 259 -2.18 0.97 -17.88
CA ASN A 259 -0.75 1.16 -18.14
C ASN A 259 0.06 1.25 -16.84
N CYS A 260 -0.57 1.69 -15.75
CA CYS A 260 0.11 1.90 -14.48
C CYS A 260 -0.06 0.67 -13.58
N VAL A 261 0.78 -0.35 -13.81
CA VAL A 261 0.82 -1.59 -13.03
C VAL A 261 2.22 -1.81 -12.46
N TYR A 262 2.29 -1.98 -11.14
CA TYR A 262 3.53 -2.12 -10.38
C TYR A 262 3.61 -3.47 -9.68
N ASP A 263 4.82 -4.00 -9.55
CA ASP A 263 5.08 -5.21 -8.79
C ASP A 263 5.13 -4.95 -7.27
N SER A 264 5.45 -5.99 -6.50
CA SER A 264 5.60 -5.95 -5.05
C SER A 264 6.78 -5.09 -4.56
N TYR A 265 7.65 -4.64 -5.46
CA TYR A 265 8.81 -3.77 -5.18
C TYR A 265 8.54 -2.30 -5.53
N PHE A 266 7.32 -1.97 -5.96
CA PHE A 266 6.92 -0.66 -6.50
C PHE A 266 7.57 -0.35 -7.86
N GLU A 267 8.04 -1.37 -8.57
CA GLU A 267 8.62 -1.20 -9.91
C GLU A 267 7.53 -1.40 -10.96
N MET A 268 7.44 -0.49 -11.93
CA MET A 268 6.52 -0.66 -13.06
C MET A 268 6.85 -1.97 -13.79
N LEU A 269 5.82 -2.74 -14.14
CA LEU A 269 6.03 -4.00 -14.86
C LEU A 269 6.77 -3.76 -16.20
N PRO A 270 7.75 -4.60 -16.58
CA PRO A 270 8.46 -4.46 -17.85
C PRO A 270 7.51 -4.40 -19.05
N SER A 271 6.42 -5.18 -19.03
CA SER A 271 5.42 -5.19 -20.09
C SER A 271 4.68 -3.86 -20.25
N LYS A 272 4.51 -3.10 -19.17
CA LYS A 272 3.85 -1.79 -19.19
C LYS A 272 4.83 -0.67 -19.54
N LEU A 273 6.06 -0.75 -19.05
CA LEU A 273 7.13 0.18 -19.39
C LEU A 273 7.41 0.19 -20.91
N LYS A 274 7.42 -1.00 -21.53
CA LYS A 274 7.58 -1.15 -22.99
C LYS A 274 6.50 -0.49 -23.84
N LEU A 275 5.31 -0.21 -23.30
CA LEU A 275 4.26 0.50 -24.05
C LEU A 275 4.61 1.97 -24.31
N LYS A 276 5.63 2.49 -23.62
CA LYS A 276 6.09 3.88 -23.70
C LYS A 276 7.58 4.00 -24.04
N ALA A 277 8.29 2.88 -24.16
CA ALA A 277 9.72 2.84 -24.46
C ALA A 277 9.99 1.80 -25.55
N ASP A 278 9.71 2.18 -26.80
CA ASP A 278 9.73 1.27 -27.96
C ASP A 278 11.12 0.64 -28.18
N GLU A 279 12.19 1.37 -27.86
CA GLU A 279 13.56 0.86 -27.96
C GLU A 279 13.85 -0.32 -27.00
N LEU A 280 13.02 -0.51 -25.98
CA LEU A 280 13.11 -1.62 -25.03
C LEU A 280 12.26 -2.83 -25.43
N SER A 281 11.49 -2.75 -26.51
CA SER A 281 10.58 -3.80 -26.97
C SER A 281 11.24 -5.19 -27.08
N ASN A 282 12.45 -5.24 -27.63
CA ASN A 282 13.22 -6.46 -27.89
C ASN A 282 13.97 -7.04 -26.68
N TYR A 283 13.96 -6.38 -25.52
CA TYR A 283 14.70 -6.83 -24.34
C TYR A 283 13.79 -7.56 -23.35
N ASP A 284 14.21 -8.70 -22.80
CA ASP A 284 13.55 -9.33 -21.64
C ASP A 284 14.30 -8.95 -20.35
N PHE A 285 13.67 -8.14 -19.51
CA PHE A 285 14.33 -7.53 -18.34
C PHE A 285 13.48 -7.51 -17.08
N GLU A 286 14.14 -7.43 -15.93
CA GLU A 286 13.53 -6.93 -14.68
C GLU A 286 13.76 -5.42 -14.54
N VAL A 287 12.81 -4.74 -13.92
CA VAL A 287 12.92 -3.32 -13.54
C VAL A 287 13.32 -3.23 -12.06
N ASP A 288 14.26 -2.32 -11.75
CA ASP A 288 14.78 -1.99 -10.41
C ASP A 288 15.24 -0.52 -10.37
N LEU A 289 14.32 0.42 -10.59
CA LEU A 289 14.61 1.85 -10.58
C LEU A 289 14.85 2.37 -9.15
N TYR A 290 14.26 1.73 -8.14
CA TYR A 290 14.55 2.02 -6.73
C TYR A 290 15.85 1.40 -6.20
N GLY A 291 16.51 0.55 -6.99
CA GLY A 291 17.79 -0.07 -6.60
C GLY A 291 17.69 -1.00 -5.38
N TYR A 292 16.51 -1.57 -5.11
CA TYR A 292 16.23 -2.39 -3.94
C TYR A 292 16.04 -3.88 -4.30
N LYS A 293 15.58 -4.18 -5.51
CA LYS A 293 15.20 -5.53 -5.93
C LYS A 293 16.45 -6.44 -6.00
N PRO A 294 16.39 -7.68 -5.48
CA PRO A 294 17.52 -8.61 -5.53
C PRO A 294 17.66 -9.22 -6.94
N LEU A 295 18.08 -8.42 -7.92
CA LEU A 295 18.08 -8.73 -9.36
C LEU A 295 18.66 -10.10 -9.72
N LEU A 296 19.76 -10.51 -9.08
CA LEU A 296 20.41 -11.80 -9.35
C LEU A 296 19.53 -13.02 -8.99
N ASN A 297 18.48 -12.83 -8.19
CA ASN A 297 17.53 -13.88 -7.84
C ASN A 297 16.40 -14.04 -8.89
N PHE A 298 16.32 -13.14 -9.88
CA PHE A 298 15.35 -13.22 -10.99
C PHE A 298 16.02 -13.83 -12.21
N ASN A 299 15.35 -14.72 -12.95
CA ASN A 299 15.92 -15.36 -14.13
C ASN A 299 15.60 -14.56 -15.41
N LYS A 300 16.19 -13.36 -15.55
CA LYS A 300 16.08 -12.49 -16.73
C LYS A 300 17.43 -12.20 -17.37
N PRO A 301 17.51 -12.11 -18.71
CA PRO A 301 18.77 -11.85 -19.41
C PRO A 301 19.28 -10.42 -19.25
N TYR A 302 18.38 -9.46 -18.99
CA TYR A 302 18.72 -8.05 -18.78
C TYR A 302 18.10 -7.50 -17.49
N PHE A 303 18.65 -6.39 -16.99
CA PHE A 303 18.09 -5.60 -15.90
C PHE A 303 18.07 -4.12 -16.29
N LEU A 304 16.99 -3.43 -15.97
CA LEU A 304 16.88 -1.97 -16.03
C LEU A 304 16.97 -1.43 -14.60
N THR A 305 18.08 -0.78 -14.25
CA THR A 305 18.40 -0.47 -12.85
C THR A 305 19.16 0.84 -12.66
N THR A 306 19.00 1.45 -11.50
CA THR A 306 19.82 2.59 -11.04
C THR A 306 21.10 2.16 -10.31
N GLN A 307 21.33 0.85 -10.18
CA GLN A 307 22.58 0.34 -9.64
C GLN A 307 23.72 0.59 -10.63
N ASN A 308 24.81 1.18 -10.15
CA ASN A 308 25.94 1.61 -10.99
C ASN A 308 26.54 0.43 -11.78
N CYS A 309 26.51 0.55 -13.11
CA CYS A 309 27.04 -0.42 -14.06
C CYS A 309 28.10 0.24 -14.95
N LYS A 310 29.25 -0.43 -15.14
CA LYS A 310 30.33 0.06 -16.03
C LYS A 310 30.13 -0.33 -17.50
N VAL A 311 29.40 -1.41 -17.72
CA VAL A 311 29.10 -1.97 -19.04
C VAL A 311 27.58 -2.05 -19.10
N TYR A 312 26.99 -1.46 -20.14
CA TYR A 312 25.55 -1.37 -20.31
C TYR A 312 25.21 -1.33 -21.80
N GLU A 313 24.00 -1.75 -22.14
CA GLU A 313 23.44 -1.69 -23.50
C GLU A 313 22.85 -0.31 -23.80
N LYS A 314 22.19 0.27 -22.79
CA LYS A 314 21.57 1.61 -22.83
C LYS A 314 21.74 2.29 -21.48
N SER A 315 21.73 3.61 -21.49
CA SER A 315 21.70 4.42 -20.28
C SER A 315 20.78 5.63 -20.42
N TYR A 316 20.21 6.05 -19.31
CA TYR A 316 19.31 7.19 -19.20
C TYR A 316 19.74 8.09 -18.04
N GLY A 317 19.33 9.36 -18.11
CA GLY A 317 19.47 10.33 -17.04
C GLY A 317 18.48 10.10 -15.89
N LEU A 318 18.54 10.96 -14.89
CA LEU A 318 17.68 10.93 -13.70
C LEU A 318 17.14 12.33 -13.38
N ASP A 319 16.46 12.92 -14.36
CA ASP A 319 16.03 14.32 -14.34
C ASP A 319 14.49 14.46 -14.28
N PHE A 320 13.76 13.48 -14.79
CA PHE A 320 12.29 13.48 -14.78
C PHE A 320 11.71 12.83 -13.54
N LYS A 321 10.58 13.37 -13.06
CA LYS A 321 9.70 12.77 -12.05
C LYS A 321 8.31 12.52 -12.64
N PRO A 322 7.70 11.33 -12.45
CA PRO A 322 8.26 10.15 -11.79
C PRO A 322 9.38 9.48 -12.59
N ILE A 323 10.14 8.59 -11.96
CA ILE A 323 11.45 8.12 -12.46
C ILE A 323 11.38 7.43 -13.83
N GLU A 324 10.25 6.80 -14.12
CA GLU A 324 9.98 6.08 -15.37
C GLU A 324 10.01 7.00 -16.60
N PHE A 325 9.72 8.30 -16.44
CA PHE A 325 9.75 9.27 -17.55
C PHE A 325 11.14 9.43 -18.17
N ASN A 326 12.21 9.19 -17.40
CA ASN A 326 13.56 9.18 -17.96
C ASN A 326 13.73 8.09 -19.03
N VAL A 327 13.01 6.98 -18.89
CA VAL A 327 13.04 5.87 -19.84
C VAL A 327 12.02 6.09 -20.96
N PHE A 328 10.87 6.68 -20.67
CA PHE A 328 9.85 7.00 -21.68
C PHE A 328 10.34 8.02 -22.72
N GLU A 329 11.05 9.05 -22.24
CA GLU A 329 11.52 10.15 -23.07
C GLU A 329 12.96 9.93 -23.57
N GLU A 330 13.52 8.73 -23.40
CA GLU A 330 14.90 8.40 -23.78
C GLU A 330 15.91 9.43 -23.24
N ASN A 331 15.68 9.91 -22.01
CA ASN A 331 16.42 11.02 -21.44
C ASN A 331 17.92 10.68 -21.36
N SER A 332 18.77 11.46 -22.01
CA SER A 332 20.19 11.16 -22.10
C SER A 332 20.90 11.33 -20.76
N GLY A 333 21.60 10.30 -20.29
CA GLY A 333 22.40 10.36 -19.06
C GLY A 333 23.01 9.01 -18.67
N VAL A 334 23.59 8.95 -17.47
CA VAL A 334 24.38 7.79 -16.99
C VAL A 334 23.99 7.42 -15.55
N ASP A 335 22.68 7.32 -15.31
CA ASP A 335 22.12 7.11 -13.97
C ASP A 335 21.21 5.88 -13.90
N ILE A 336 20.48 5.58 -14.98
CA ILE A 336 19.68 4.37 -15.15
C ILE A 336 20.31 3.55 -16.28
N PHE A 337 20.47 2.25 -16.08
CA PHE A 337 21.19 1.38 -17.03
C PHE A 337 20.34 0.18 -17.41
N LEU A 338 20.29 -0.11 -18.71
CA LEU A 338 19.92 -1.43 -19.20
C LEU A 338 21.19 -2.27 -19.33
N VAL A 339 21.31 -3.35 -18.57
CA VAL A 339 22.53 -4.15 -18.47
C VAL A 339 22.25 -5.63 -18.63
N LYS A 340 23.15 -6.35 -19.28
CA LYS A 340 23.12 -7.82 -19.35
C LYS A 340 23.34 -8.40 -17.95
N ARG A 341 22.59 -9.45 -17.60
CA ARG A 341 22.77 -10.19 -16.36
C ARG A 341 24.22 -10.65 -16.13
N ALA A 342 24.90 -11.09 -17.19
CA ALA A 342 26.29 -11.56 -17.12
C ALA A 342 27.29 -10.46 -16.71
N ASP A 343 26.98 -9.20 -17.06
CA ASP A 343 27.82 -8.04 -16.77
C ASP A 343 27.42 -7.33 -15.47
N PHE A 344 26.23 -7.64 -14.94
CA PHE A 344 25.73 -7.08 -13.70
C PHE A 344 26.50 -7.64 -12.48
N LYS A 345 27.08 -6.73 -11.71
CA LYS A 345 27.72 -7.03 -10.43
C LYS A 345 27.06 -6.22 -9.34
N TYR A 346 26.60 -6.89 -8.29
CA TYR A 346 25.98 -6.22 -7.16
C TYR A 346 27.00 -5.27 -6.51
N ASN A 347 26.72 -3.97 -6.57
CA ASN A 347 27.62 -2.98 -5.99
C ASN A 347 27.23 -2.74 -4.53
N THR A 348 28.04 -3.23 -3.60
CA THR A 348 27.83 -3.02 -2.16
C THR A 348 28.13 -1.58 -1.72
N LYS A 349 28.74 -0.75 -2.58
CA LYS A 349 29.04 0.66 -2.27
C LYS A 349 27.78 1.52 -2.39
N LYS A 350 27.49 2.27 -1.33
CA LYS A 350 26.33 3.17 -1.12
C LYS A 350 26.12 4.31 -2.14
N LEU A 351 26.93 4.43 -3.19
CA LEU A 351 26.87 5.59 -4.11
C LEU A 351 25.56 5.68 -4.91
N SER A 352 24.93 4.56 -5.32
CA SER A 352 23.61 4.62 -5.97
C SER A 352 22.52 5.15 -5.03
N LYS A 353 22.68 4.91 -3.72
CA LYS A 353 21.75 5.45 -2.71
C LYS A 353 21.88 6.96 -2.54
N SER A 354 23.06 7.57 -2.73
CA SER A 354 23.19 9.02 -2.60
C SER A 354 22.53 9.75 -3.76
N ILE A 355 22.71 9.27 -5.00
CA ILE A 355 22.10 9.88 -6.19
C ILE A 355 20.57 9.77 -6.13
N LEU A 356 20.02 8.59 -5.83
CA LEU A 356 18.58 8.43 -5.65
C LEU A 356 18.03 9.30 -4.52
N PHE A 357 18.79 9.43 -3.42
CA PHE A 357 18.39 10.29 -2.31
C PHE A 357 18.35 11.77 -2.73
N GLU A 358 19.35 12.25 -3.47
CA GLU A 358 19.39 13.61 -4.04
C GLU A 358 18.27 13.86 -5.06
N TYR A 359 17.96 12.86 -5.88
CA TYR A 359 16.86 12.94 -6.82
C TYR A 359 15.51 13.10 -6.10
N TYR A 360 15.24 12.29 -5.08
CA TYR A 360 13.95 12.32 -4.38
C TYR A 360 13.82 13.46 -3.37
N TYR A 361 14.90 13.81 -2.68
CA TYR A 361 14.90 14.81 -1.63
C TYR A 361 15.72 16.02 -2.05
N ARG A 362 15.22 17.22 -1.75
CA ARG A 362 16.07 18.42 -1.80
C ARG A 362 17.24 18.21 -0.84
N MET A 363 18.45 18.01 -1.37
CA MET A 363 19.62 17.83 -0.54
C MET A 363 19.90 19.14 0.22
N PRO A 364 19.82 19.16 1.56
CA PRO A 364 20.04 20.38 2.31
C PRO A 364 21.51 20.78 2.21
N VAL A 365 21.79 22.08 2.28
CA VAL A 365 23.19 22.53 2.37
C VAL A 365 23.81 22.06 3.69
N ILE A 366 25.14 21.98 3.77
CA ILE A 366 25.85 21.44 4.96
C ILE A 366 25.40 22.11 6.27
N GLY A 367 25.16 23.42 6.25
CA GLY A 367 24.64 24.14 7.42
C GLY A 367 23.24 23.70 7.85
N GLU A 368 22.33 23.46 6.89
CA GLU A 368 20.99 22.93 7.17
C GLU A 368 21.06 21.50 7.74
N LEU A 369 21.94 20.65 7.18
CA LEU A 369 22.18 19.29 7.70
C LEU A 369 22.65 19.30 9.15
N PHE A 370 23.60 20.18 9.48
CA PHE A 370 24.09 20.32 10.86
C PHE A 370 22.96 20.77 11.80
N ASN A 371 22.13 21.73 11.38
CA ASN A 371 20.98 22.18 12.16
C ASN A 371 19.96 21.07 12.39
N LEU A 372 19.64 20.27 11.36
CA LEU A 372 18.75 19.12 11.48
C LEU A 372 19.29 18.04 12.44
N LEU A 373 20.60 17.77 12.39
CA LEU A 373 21.25 16.85 13.32
C LEU A 373 21.13 17.35 14.76
N MET A 374 21.42 18.63 15.00
CA MET A 374 21.30 19.24 16.32
C MET A 374 19.86 19.22 16.84
N LEU A 375 18.87 19.49 15.99
CA LEU A 375 17.44 19.34 16.33
C LEU A 375 17.12 17.89 16.73
N LYS A 376 17.62 16.91 15.99
CA LYS A 376 17.35 15.50 16.29
C LYS A 376 18.00 15.05 17.60
N ILE A 377 19.22 15.51 17.87
CA ILE A 377 19.91 15.25 19.15
C ILE A 377 19.10 15.85 20.31
N ARG A 378 18.65 17.11 20.18
CA ARG A 378 17.81 17.77 21.20
C ARG A 378 16.50 17.02 21.44
N GLN A 379 15.83 16.58 20.38
CA GLN A 379 14.60 15.77 20.50
C GLN A 379 14.86 14.46 21.26
N ASN A 380 15.93 13.75 20.92
CA ASN A 380 16.29 12.50 21.61
C ASN A 380 16.65 12.70 23.10
N ILE A 381 17.21 13.87 23.45
CA ILE A 381 17.49 14.22 24.85
C ILE A 381 16.18 14.53 25.59
N TYR A 382 15.31 15.35 25.00
CA TYR A 382 14.00 15.68 25.58
C TYR A 382 13.18 14.42 25.85
N ASP A 383 13.08 13.54 24.86
CA ASP A 383 12.33 12.27 24.94
C ASP A 383 12.89 11.23 25.94
N LYS A 384 14.09 11.46 26.50
CA LYS A 384 14.67 10.62 27.57
C LYS A 384 14.42 11.19 28.96
N ILE A 385 14.06 12.47 29.05
CA ILE A 385 13.87 13.22 30.30
C ILE A 385 12.36 13.37 30.61
N SER A 386 11.51 13.37 29.57
CA SER A 386 10.04 13.25 29.66
C SER A 386 9.62 11.79 29.74
#